data_AF-A0A1Y4DNF4-F1
#
_entry.id   AF-A0A1Y4DNF4-F1
#
_cell.length_a   1.000
_cell.length_b   1.000
_cell.length_c   1.000
_cell.angle_alpha   90.00
_cell.angle_beta   90.00
_cell.angle_gamma   90.00
#
_symmetry.space_group_name_H-M   'P 1'
#
loop_
_entity.id
_entity.type
_entity.pdbx_description
1 polymer ?
#
loop_
_entity_poly.entity_id
_entity_poly.type
_entity_poly.pdbx_seq_one_letter_code
_entity_poly.pdbx_strand_id
1 'polypeptide(L)'
;MKRNHTGFTLIELLAVVMIIAMLTSVALPQYRKSVQRAESMEALVNLRTIFDAAKRYRSANSEAPMKLNGLDVSFFDADTPEASSFNIGNYHYAFSDWGVSACRISGSGSYANTYCLDMYYTYRLGDTKYKDLLICASKSQKYSWLCDSLKTDELPDGTAVIGTELD
;
A
#
# COMPACT_ATOMS: atom_id res chain seq x y z
N MET A 1 -33.06 55.26 -2.79
CA MET A 1 -32.68 53.84 -2.60
C MET A 1 -31.68 53.76 -1.44
N LYS A 2 -32.12 53.36 -0.24
CA LYS A 2 -31.23 53.19 0.92
C LYS A 2 -30.53 51.83 0.80
N ARG A 3 -29.20 51.83 0.61
CA ARG A 3 -28.36 50.63 0.71
C ARG A 3 -28.03 50.40 2.17
N ASN A 4 -28.53 49.31 2.75
CA ASN A 4 -28.11 48.85 4.07
C ASN A 4 -26.73 48.19 3.91
N HIS A 5 -25.67 48.86 4.36
CA HIS A 5 -24.36 48.24 4.47
C HIS A 5 -24.30 47.46 5.79
N THR A 6 -24.56 46.16 5.73
CA THR A 6 -24.24 45.21 6.80
C THR A 6 -22.79 44.77 6.63
N GLY A 7 -21.88 45.35 7.41
CA GLY A 7 -20.47 44.96 7.45
C GLY A 7 -20.24 43.81 8.43
N PHE A 8 -19.34 42.88 8.07
CA PHE A 8 -18.87 41.82 8.96
C PHE A 8 -18.03 42.43 10.09
N THR A 9 -18.23 41.99 11.32
CA THR A 9 -17.43 42.47 12.44
C THR A 9 -16.08 41.76 12.49
N LEU A 10 -15.02 42.46 12.94
CA LEU A 10 -13.69 41.84 13.09
C LEU A 10 -13.73 40.70 14.13
N ILE A 11 -14.59 40.83 15.15
CA ILE A 11 -14.78 39.79 16.17
C ILE A 11 -15.46 38.53 15.60
N GLU A 12 -16.40 38.65 14.66
CA GLU A 12 -16.97 37.49 13.97
C GLU A 12 -15.90 36.73 13.20
N LEU A 13 -15.03 37.45 12.49
CA LEU A 13 -13.98 36.81 11.69
C LEU A 13 -12.94 36.12 12.61
N LEU A 14 -12.60 36.73 13.74
CA LEU A 14 -11.69 36.12 14.73
C LEU A 14 -12.28 34.86 15.38
N ALA A 15 -13.56 34.89 15.77
CA ALA A 15 -14.21 33.72 16.37
C ALA A 15 -14.28 32.53 15.39
N VAL A 16 -14.56 32.81 14.11
CA VAL A 16 -14.59 31.77 13.06
C VAL A 16 -13.22 31.13 12.86
N VAL A 17 -12.16 31.94 12.73
CA VAL A 17 -10.79 31.41 12.55
C VAL A 17 -10.34 30.62 13.76
N MET A 18 -10.71 31.05 14.98
CA MET A 18 -10.42 30.31 16.21
C MET A 18 -11.08 28.92 16.21
N ILE A 19 -12.35 28.83 15.83
CA ILE A 19 -13.06 27.54 15.77
C ILE A 19 -12.45 26.63 14.68
N ILE A 20 -12.14 27.16 13.49
CA ILE A 20 -11.50 26.39 12.41
C ILE A 20 -10.12 25.88 12.86
N ALA A 21 -9.34 26.68 13.60
CA ALA A 21 -8.04 26.25 14.13
C ALA A 21 -8.16 25.03 15.06
N MET A 22 -9.19 24.99 15.92
CA MET A 22 -9.43 23.83 16.80
C MET A 22 -9.81 22.58 16.01
N LEU A 23 -10.74 22.70 15.05
CA LEU A 23 -11.19 21.57 14.24
C LEU A 23 -10.05 20.99 13.38
N THR A 24 -9.26 21.86 12.75
CA THR A 24 -8.16 21.45 11.86
C THR A 24 -7.05 20.72 12.60
N SER A 25 -6.77 21.08 13.85
CA SER A 25 -5.76 20.40 14.68
C SER A 25 -6.03 18.91 14.87
N VAL A 26 -7.30 18.50 14.94
CA VAL A 26 -7.69 17.09 15.13
C VAL A 26 -7.95 16.39 13.78
N ALA A 27 -8.57 17.10 12.83
CA ALA A 27 -8.98 16.54 11.55
C ALA A 27 -7.79 16.19 10.64
N LEU A 28 -6.75 17.04 10.59
CA LEU A 28 -5.64 16.87 9.66
C LEU A 28 -4.82 15.57 9.86
N PRO A 29 -4.40 15.18 11.08
CA PRO A 29 -3.67 13.93 11.27
C PRO A 29 -4.51 12.70 10.93
N GLN A 30 -5.82 12.73 11.24
CA GLN A 30 -6.73 11.64 10.89
C GLN A 30 -6.94 11.53 9.38
N TYR A 31 -7.15 12.64 8.70
CA TYR A 31 -7.28 12.69 7.24
C TYR A 31 -6.04 12.10 6.55
N ARG A 32 -4.83 12.48 7.00
CA ARG A 32 -3.58 11.93 6.46
C ARG A 32 -3.48 10.41 6.61
N LYS A 33 -3.88 9.85 7.76
CA LYS A 33 -3.92 8.40 7.95
C LYS A 33 -4.93 7.74 7.00
N SER A 34 -6.11 8.33 6.83
CA SER A 34 -7.12 7.79 5.91
C SER A 34 -6.64 7.75 4.47
N VAL A 35 -5.98 8.81 4.00
CA VAL A 35 -5.42 8.87 2.64
C VAL A 35 -4.32 7.81 2.47
N GLN A 36 -3.39 7.70 3.42
CA GLN A 36 -2.33 6.68 3.37
C GLN A 36 -2.88 5.25 3.35
N ARG A 37 -3.98 5.00 4.07
CA ARG A 37 -4.66 3.71 4.02
C ARG A 37 -5.29 3.46 2.65
N ALA A 38 -5.95 4.46 2.06
CA ALA A 38 -6.52 4.34 0.72
C ALA A 38 -5.44 4.02 -0.34
N GLU A 39 -4.31 4.75 -0.31
CA GLU A 39 -3.15 4.49 -1.18
C GLU A 39 -2.62 3.06 -1.00
N SER A 40 -2.55 2.57 0.24
CA SER A 40 -2.08 1.20 0.51
C SER A 40 -3.03 0.12 -0.02
N MET A 41 -4.34 0.39 0.00
CA MET A 41 -5.35 -0.53 -0.52
C MET A 41 -5.32 -0.57 -2.05
N GLU A 42 -5.12 0.58 -2.70
CA GLU A 42 -4.90 0.66 -4.14
C GLU A 42 -3.66 -0.16 -4.54
N ALA A 43 -2.55 0.05 -3.82
CA ALA A 43 -1.33 -0.69 -4.06
C ALA A 43 -1.52 -2.21 -3.90
N LEU A 44 -2.32 -2.62 -2.91
CA LEU A 44 -2.68 -4.02 -2.67
C LEU A 44 -3.51 -4.62 -3.81
N VAL A 45 -4.47 -3.88 -4.37
CA VAL A 45 -5.27 -4.35 -5.51
C VAL A 45 -4.38 -4.57 -6.74
N ASN A 46 -3.48 -3.61 -7.01
CA ASN A 46 -2.49 -3.75 -8.08
C ASN A 46 -1.57 -4.96 -7.82
N LEU A 47 -1.07 -5.12 -6.60
CA LEU A 47 -0.22 -6.24 -6.20
C LEU A 47 -0.90 -7.59 -6.43
N ARG A 48 -2.17 -7.75 -6.03
CA ARG A 48 -2.95 -8.98 -6.26
C ARG A 48 -3.10 -9.28 -7.75
N THR A 49 -3.40 -8.26 -8.54
CA THR A 49 -3.55 -8.39 -10.00
C THR A 49 -2.25 -8.87 -10.64
N ILE A 50 -1.11 -8.30 -10.22
CA ILE A 50 0.24 -8.73 -10.66
C ILE A 50 0.54 -10.15 -10.20
N PHE A 51 0.27 -10.46 -8.93
CA PHE A 51 0.53 -11.77 -8.34
C PHE A 51 -0.27 -12.88 -9.03
N ASP A 52 -1.56 -12.66 -9.34
CA ASP A 52 -2.40 -13.64 -10.02
C ASP A 52 -1.96 -13.83 -11.48
N ALA A 53 -1.55 -12.76 -12.17
CA ALA A 53 -0.92 -12.89 -13.48
C ALA A 53 0.41 -13.66 -13.41
N ALA A 54 1.21 -13.41 -12.37
CA ALA A 54 2.47 -14.11 -12.16
C ALA A 54 2.28 -15.60 -11.85
N LYS A 55 1.26 -15.95 -11.06
CA LYS A 55 0.85 -17.34 -10.81
C LYS A 55 0.42 -18.05 -12.09
N ARG A 56 -0.39 -17.39 -12.93
CA ARG A 56 -0.81 -17.93 -14.22
C ARG A 56 0.40 -18.18 -15.13
N TYR A 57 1.35 -17.24 -15.18
CA TYR A 57 2.59 -17.43 -15.91
C TYR A 57 3.39 -18.63 -15.40
N ARG A 58 3.57 -18.76 -14.08
CA ARG A 58 4.28 -19.89 -13.45
C ARG A 58 3.58 -21.24 -13.65
N SER A 59 2.26 -21.23 -13.83
CA SER A 59 1.52 -22.45 -14.19
C SER A 59 1.76 -22.88 -15.64
N ALA A 60 2.08 -21.93 -16.52
CA ALA A 60 2.35 -22.20 -17.94
C ALA A 60 3.85 -22.44 -18.22
N ASN A 61 4.71 -21.76 -17.48
CA ASN A 61 6.17 -21.82 -17.59
C ASN A 61 6.67 -22.19 -16.19
N SER A 62 7.42 -23.27 -16.03
CA SER A 62 7.81 -23.85 -14.72
C SER A 62 8.59 -22.93 -13.76
N GLU A 63 8.82 -21.67 -14.14
CA GLU A 63 9.60 -20.66 -13.44
C GLU A 63 8.73 -19.45 -13.08
N ALA A 64 9.07 -18.77 -11.98
CA ALA A 64 8.42 -17.52 -11.60
C ALA A 64 8.82 -16.41 -12.59
N PRO A 65 7.89 -15.51 -12.97
CA PRO A 65 8.26 -14.40 -13.83
C PRO A 65 9.14 -13.42 -13.06
N MET A 66 10.29 -13.11 -13.63
CA MET A 66 11.21 -12.10 -13.08
C MET A 66 10.98 -10.71 -13.68
N LYS A 67 10.01 -10.53 -14.58
CA LYS A 67 9.76 -9.29 -15.34
C LYS A 67 8.29 -9.15 -15.70
N LEU A 68 7.85 -7.90 -15.89
CA LEU A 68 6.48 -7.56 -16.31
C LEU A 68 6.12 -8.11 -17.70
N ASN A 69 7.03 -8.09 -18.68
CA ASN A 69 6.78 -8.46 -20.08
C ASN A 69 6.35 -9.94 -20.29
N GLY A 70 6.46 -10.79 -19.27
CA GLY A 70 5.95 -12.16 -19.31
C GLY A 70 4.49 -12.29 -18.90
N LEU A 71 3.90 -11.26 -18.28
CA LEU A 71 2.56 -11.33 -17.71
C LEU A 71 1.51 -10.73 -18.65
N ASP A 72 0.31 -11.32 -18.63
CA ASP A 72 -0.89 -10.77 -19.27
C ASP A 72 -1.55 -9.71 -18.37
N VAL A 73 -0.81 -8.65 -18.06
CA VAL A 73 -1.30 -7.46 -17.37
C VAL A 73 -0.64 -6.23 -17.98
N SER A 74 -1.45 -5.21 -18.23
CA SER A 74 -0.99 -3.90 -18.69
C SER A 74 -1.28 -2.85 -17.63
N PHE A 75 -0.23 -2.14 -17.21
CA PHE A 75 -0.35 -0.98 -16.32
C PHE A 75 0.15 0.24 -17.08
N PHE A 76 -0.68 1.27 -17.19
CA PHE A 76 -0.37 2.48 -17.97
C PHE A 76 0.77 3.32 -17.38
N ASP A 77 1.04 3.17 -16.07
CA ASP A 77 2.04 3.95 -15.32
C ASP A 77 3.34 3.18 -15.03
N ALA A 78 3.52 1.98 -15.58
CA ALA A 78 4.76 1.23 -15.37
C ALA A 78 5.92 1.86 -16.16
N ASP A 79 6.92 2.41 -15.46
CA ASP A 79 8.08 3.10 -16.05
C ASP A 79 8.79 2.27 -17.14
N THR A 80 8.93 0.95 -16.93
CA THR A 80 9.52 0.03 -17.91
C THR A 80 8.98 -1.42 -17.75
N PRO A 81 8.26 -1.98 -18.73
CA PRO A 81 7.72 -3.36 -18.65
C PRO A 81 8.80 -4.46 -18.78
N GLU A 82 10.04 -4.10 -19.09
CA GLU A 82 11.16 -5.06 -19.20
C GLU A 82 11.97 -5.23 -17.90
N ALA A 83 11.70 -4.40 -16.90
CA ALA A 83 12.42 -4.43 -15.63
C ALA A 83 11.86 -5.46 -14.66
N SER A 84 12.72 -6.00 -13.80
CA SER A 84 12.34 -6.89 -12.69
C SER A 84 11.68 -6.16 -11.53
N SER A 85 11.64 -4.83 -11.62
CA SER A 85 10.89 -3.97 -10.73
C SER A 85 10.47 -2.69 -11.45
N PHE A 86 9.38 -2.09 -11.01
CA PHE A 86 8.76 -0.93 -11.65
C PHE A 86 7.99 -0.12 -10.60
N ASN A 87 7.66 1.11 -10.92
CA ASN A 87 6.83 1.94 -10.05
C ASN A 87 5.42 2.05 -10.61
N ILE A 88 4.42 2.08 -9.72
CA ILE A 88 3.08 2.58 -10.02
C ILE A 88 2.73 3.57 -8.91
N GLY A 89 2.52 4.83 -9.28
CA GLY A 89 2.30 5.90 -8.34
C GLY A 89 3.43 5.99 -7.29
N ASN A 90 3.05 5.91 -6.01
CA ASN A 90 3.98 6.00 -4.88
C ASN A 90 4.56 4.65 -4.42
N TYR A 91 4.41 3.58 -5.21
CA TYR A 91 4.83 2.23 -4.84
C TYR A 91 5.79 1.64 -5.86
N HIS A 92 6.79 0.95 -5.32
CA HIS A 92 7.75 0.16 -6.07
C HIS A 92 7.35 -1.32 -5.98
N TYR A 93 7.13 -1.92 -7.14
CA TYR A 93 6.79 -3.33 -7.28
C TYR A 93 8.01 -4.10 -7.73
N ALA A 94 8.29 -5.22 -7.10
CA ALA A 94 9.41 -6.08 -7.46
C ALA A 94 8.99 -7.56 -7.49
N PHE A 95 9.51 -8.28 -8.49
CA PHE A 95 9.34 -9.72 -8.59
C PHE A 95 10.48 -10.45 -7.89
N SER A 96 10.16 -11.59 -7.28
CA SER A 96 11.13 -12.56 -6.78
C SER A 96 10.67 -13.99 -7.10
N ASP A 97 11.56 -14.96 -6.89
CA ASP A 97 11.25 -16.37 -7.14
C ASP A 97 10.10 -16.90 -6.26
N TRP A 98 9.97 -16.32 -5.07
CA TRP A 98 9.00 -16.73 -4.05
C TRP A 98 7.77 -15.84 -4.00
N GLY A 99 7.70 -14.75 -4.77
CA GLY A 99 6.56 -13.84 -4.67
C GLY A 99 6.67 -12.54 -5.44
N VAL A 100 5.82 -11.59 -5.06
CA VAL A 100 5.81 -10.22 -5.56
C VAL A 100 5.67 -9.30 -4.35
N SER A 101 6.43 -8.20 -4.33
CA SER A 101 6.34 -7.19 -3.29
C SER A 101 5.90 -5.84 -3.85
N ALA A 102 5.19 -5.07 -3.03
CA ALA A 102 4.86 -3.67 -3.26
C ALA A 102 5.31 -2.84 -2.05
N CYS A 103 6.39 -2.09 -2.21
CA CYS A 103 6.94 -1.24 -1.17
C CYS A 103 6.60 0.21 -1.45
N ARG A 104 6.16 0.96 -0.43
CA ARG A 104 6.00 2.41 -0.59
C ARG A 104 7.37 3.05 -0.87
N ILE A 105 7.43 3.99 -1.81
CA ILE A 105 8.67 4.70 -2.15
C ILE A 105 9.04 5.65 -1.01
N SER A 106 10.25 5.51 -0.49
CA SER A 106 10.87 6.47 0.43
C SER A 106 11.79 7.37 -0.39
N GLY A 107 11.66 8.71 -0.24
CA GLY A 107 12.51 9.66 -0.95
C GLY A 107 13.99 9.59 -0.56
N SER A 108 14.34 8.85 0.50
CA SER A 108 15.69 8.37 0.75
C SER A 108 15.79 6.95 0.20
N GLY A 109 16.82 6.62 -0.58
CA GLY A 109 17.08 5.27 -1.13
C GLY A 109 17.31 4.16 -0.09
N SER A 110 16.86 4.36 1.15
CA SER A 110 16.86 3.44 2.26
C SER A 110 15.40 3.09 2.61
N TYR A 111 15.02 1.82 2.45
CA TYR A 111 13.72 1.27 2.86
C TYR A 111 13.49 1.28 4.40
N ALA A 112 14.24 2.08 5.15
CA ALA A 112 14.13 2.20 6.60
C ALA A 112 12.85 2.94 7.01
N ASN A 113 12.39 3.91 6.22
CA ASN A 113 11.18 4.69 6.50
C ASN A 113 10.04 4.32 5.54
N THR A 114 9.75 3.03 5.43
CA THR A 114 8.69 2.53 4.57
C THR A 114 8.01 1.29 5.14
N TYR A 115 6.96 0.87 4.45
CA TYR A 115 6.32 -0.42 4.61
C TYR A 115 6.17 -1.11 3.24
N CYS A 116 6.08 -2.42 3.27
CA CYS A 116 5.90 -3.27 2.11
C CYS A 116 4.71 -4.21 2.32
N LEU A 117 4.07 -4.52 1.21
CA LEU A 117 3.08 -5.58 1.09
C LEU A 117 3.75 -6.69 0.27
N ASP A 118 3.92 -7.86 0.85
CA ASP A 118 4.62 -8.99 0.25
C ASP A 118 3.65 -10.14 0.04
N MET A 119 3.49 -10.58 -1.21
CA MET A 119 2.70 -11.76 -1.57
C MET A 119 3.62 -12.91 -1.93
N TYR A 120 3.56 -14.00 -1.17
CA TYR A 120 4.36 -15.19 -1.38
C TYR A 120 3.55 -16.27 -2.07
N TYR A 121 4.16 -16.95 -3.05
CA TYR A 121 3.58 -18.12 -3.69
C TYR A 121 3.56 -19.32 -2.74
N THR A 122 2.58 -20.19 -2.93
CA THR A 122 2.57 -21.53 -2.33
C THR A 122 3.87 -22.28 -2.62
N TYR A 123 4.45 -22.84 -1.56
CA TYR A 123 5.64 -23.70 -1.62
C TYR A 123 5.44 -24.93 -0.74
N ARG A 124 6.18 -26.00 -1.05
CA ARG A 124 6.19 -27.23 -0.26
C ARG A 124 7.50 -27.35 0.49
N LEU A 125 7.42 -27.69 1.77
CA LEU A 125 8.58 -28.02 2.60
C LEU A 125 8.32 -29.38 3.26
N GLY A 126 8.97 -30.42 2.73
CA GLY A 126 8.62 -31.80 3.07
C GLY A 126 7.19 -32.14 2.63
N ASP A 127 6.41 -32.74 3.52
CA ASP A 127 5.00 -33.09 3.28
C ASP A 127 4.03 -31.91 3.51
N THR A 128 4.52 -30.80 4.08
CA THR A 128 3.69 -29.63 4.38
C THR A 128 3.60 -28.73 3.15
N LYS A 129 2.37 -28.45 2.69
CA LYS A 129 2.07 -27.44 1.67
C LYS A 129 1.68 -26.14 2.36
N TYR A 130 2.44 -25.09 2.12
CA TYR A 130 2.11 -23.72 2.54
C TYR A 130 1.30 -23.05 1.44
N LYS A 131 0.17 -22.41 1.78
CA LYS A 131 -0.65 -21.67 0.81
C LYS A 131 -0.04 -20.30 0.49
N ASP A 132 -0.66 -19.59 -0.47
CA ASP A 132 -0.30 -18.21 -0.80
C ASP A 132 -0.50 -17.32 0.44
N LEU A 133 0.45 -16.41 0.68
CA LEU A 133 0.48 -15.61 1.91
C LEU A 133 0.70 -14.13 1.59
N LEU A 134 -0.13 -13.25 2.14
CA LEU A 134 0.05 -11.80 2.08
C LEU A 134 0.50 -11.26 3.44
N ILE A 135 1.67 -10.63 3.44
CA ILE A 135 2.29 -10.03 4.62
C ILE A 135 2.36 -8.52 4.45
N CYS A 136 2.14 -7.78 5.53
CA CYS A 136 2.55 -6.38 5.62
C CYS A 136 3.67 -6.22 6.62
N ALA A 137 4.79 -5.66 6.18
CA ALA A 137 5.93 -5.40 7.03
C ALA A 137 6.30 -3.92 6.99
N SER A 138 6.57 -3.32 8.15
CA SER A 138 7.13 -1.97 8.26
C SER A 138 8.41 -2.00 9.07
N LYS A 139 9.45 -1.33 8.58
CA LYS A 139 10.70 -1.09 9.34
C LYS A 139 10.65 0.21 10.16
N SER A 140 9.58 0.98 10.02
CA SER A 140 9.39 2.27 10.67
C SER A 140 8.22 2.26 11.64
N GLN A 141 8.45 2.77 12.85
CA GLN A 141 7.40 2.98 13.85
C GLN A 141 6.30 3.93 13.35
N LYS A 142 6.60 4.77 12.34
CA LYS A 142 5.62 5.67 11.71
C LYS A 142 4.49 4.92 11.00
N TYR A 143 4.78 3.76 10.41
CA TYR A 143 3.82 2.99 9.61
C TYR A 143 3.39 1.68 10.27
N SER A 144 3.79 1.42 11.51
CA SER A 144 3.34 0.21 12.24
C SER A 144 1.81 0.13 12.29
N TRP A 145 1.16 1.26 12.60
CA TRP A 145 -0.30 1.36 12.66
C TRP A 145 -0.99 0.97 11.36
N LEU A 146 -0.31 1.12 10.21
CA LEU A 146 -0.91 0.83 8.91
C LEU A 146 -1.04 -0.68 8.73
N CYS A 147 0.06 -1.42 8.91
CA CYS A 147 0.00 -2.88 8.86
C CYS A 147 -0.97 -3.42 9.92
N ASP A 148 -0.98 -2.86 11.12
CA ASP A 148 -1.94 -3.23 12.17
C ASP A 148 -3.40 -3.00 11.74
N SER A 149 -3.66 -1.94 10.97
CA SER A 149 -5.01 -1.65 10.45
C SER A 149 -5.45 -2.56 9.29
N LEU A 150 -4.51 -3.32 8.72
CA LEU A 150 -4.72 -4.27 7.63
C LEU A 150 -4.68 -5.73 8.10
N LYS A 151 -4.08 -6.02 9.28
CA LYS A 151 -4.01 -7.36 9.86
C LYS A 151 -5.40 -8.02 9.91
N THR A 152 -5.46 -9.28 9.49
CA THR A 152 -6.56 -10.18 9.85
C THR A 152 -6.12 -11.17 10.92
N ASP A 153 -4.85 -11.60 10.88
CA ASP A 153 -4.25 -12.57 11.81
C ASP A 153 -2.75 -12.28 12.02
N GLU A 154 -2.15 -12.79 13.10
CA GLU A 154 -0.72 -12.62 13.44
C GLU A 154 0.03 -13.96 13.43
N LEU A 155 1.22 -13.98 12.83
CA LEU A 155 2.14 -15.12 12.92
C LEU A 155 2.90 -15.13 14.27
N PRO A 156 3.43 -16.29 14.70
CA PRO A 156 4.14 -16.43 15.99
C PRO A 156 5.40 -15.56 16.14
N ASP A 157 5.92 -15.03 15.03
CA ASP A 157 7.06 -14.11 14.96
C ASP A 157 6.65 -12.62 15.07
N GLY A 158 5.35 -12.34 15.23
CA GLY A 158 4.80 -10.98 15.31
C GLY A 158 4.53 -10.34 13.95
N THR A 159 4.66 -11.10 12.85
CA THR A 159 4.40 -10.63 11.49
C THR A 159 2.90 -10.52 11.22
N ALA A 160 2.50 -9.40 10.60
CA ALA A 160 1.12 -9.11 10.21
C ALA A 160 0.71 -9.91 8.97
N VAL A 161 -0.30 -10.78 9.10
CA VAL A 161 -0.93 -11.45 7.94
C VAL A 161 -2.20 -10.70 7.58
N ILE A 162 -2.29 -10.28 6.33
CA ILE A 162 -3.48 -9.62 5.77
C ILE A 162 -4.26 -10.69 5.01
N GLY A 163 -5.21 -11.33 5.68
CA GLY A 163 -6.07 -12.36 5.10
C GLY A 163 -5.41 -13.72 5.14
N THR A 164 -6.05 -14.66 5.83
CA THR A 164 -5.82 -16.08 5.62
C THR A 164 -6.07 -16.42 4.16
N GLU A 165 -5.10 -17.13 3.57
CA GLU A 165 -5.24 -17.97 2.38
C GLU A 165 -6.09 -17.38 1.24
N LEU A 166 -5.44 -16.75 0.27
CA LEU A 166 -6.08 -16.53 -1.02
C LEU A 166 -6.28 -17.90 -1.68
N ASP A 167 -7.53 -18.38 -1.70
CA ASP A 167 -7.93 -19.66 -2.31
C ASP A 167 -7.67 -19.70 -3.83
#